data_AF-A0A2V8CNC9-F1
#
_entry.id   AF-A0A2V8CNC9-F1
#
_cell.length_a   1.000
_cell.length_b   1.000
_cell.length_c   1.000
_cell.angle_alpha   90.00
_cell.angle_beta   90.00
_cell.angle_gamma   90.00
#
_symmetry.space_group_name_H-M   'P 1'
#
loop_
_entity.id
_entity.type
_entity.pdbx_description
1 polymer ?
#
loop_
_entity_poly.entity_id
_entity_poly.type
_entity_poly.pdbx_seq_one_letter_code
_entity_poly.pdbx_strand_id
1 'polypeptide(L)'
;MPRHTTPRVRVPLGSVGIAGVQTGVYPAETPGGWQVIGRTPLQPFDPARDDPFLMKAGDAVQFYPIARDEYDRLVPDSHHLPAAAAARRSGLRGIV
;
A
#
# COMPACT_ATOMS: atom_id res chain seq x y z
N MET A 1 14.26 -7.09 -10.79
CA MET A 1 14.32 -8.13 -9.74
C MET A 1 13.14 -9.09 -9.90
N PRO A 2 13.35 -10.42 -9.98
CA PRO A 2 12.25 -11.38 -10.14
C PRO A 2 11.48 -11.62 -8.83
N ARG A 3 10.30 -12.23 -8.96
CA ARG A 3 9.51 -12.75 -7.82
C ARG A 3 10.31 -13.84 -7.10
N HIS A 4 10.03 -14.06 -5.82
CA HIS A 4 10.50 -15.26 -5.13
C HIS A 4 9.99 -16.51 -5.84
N THR A 5 10.86 -17.52 -5.94
CA THR A 5 10.53 -18.85 -6.47
C THR A 5 9.54 -19.58 -5.58
N THR A 6 9.66 -19.41 -4.26
CA THR A 6 8.68 -19.86 -3.27
C THR A 6 8.01 -18.63 -2.63
N PRO A 7 6.69 -18.46 -2.75
CA PRO A 7 6.00 -17.31 -2.18
C PRO A 7 6.03 -17.35 -0.64
N ARG A 8 6.00 -16.17 -0.02
CA ARG A 8 5.72 -16.07 1.43
C ARG A 8 4.29 -16.53 1.65
N VAL A 9 4.08 -17.30 2.71
CA VAL A 9 2.74 -17.74 3.14
C VAL A 9 1.89 -16.55 3.61
N ARG A 10 2.54 -15.51 4.15
CA ARG A 10 1.88 -14.33 4.70
C ARG A 10 2.66 -13.07 4.33
N VAL A 11 2.00 -12.18 3.58
CA VAL A 11 2.45 -10.81 3.30
C VAL A 11 1.45 -9.87 3.97
N PRO A 12 1.87 -9.00 4.91
CA PRO A 12 0.95 -8.12 5.63
C PRO A 12 0.20 -7.14 4.71
N LEU A 13 -1.03 -6.77 5.08
CA LEU A 13 -1.78 -5.69 4.46
C LEU A 13 -0.94 -4.40 4.36
N GLY A 14 -1.04 -3.68 3.26
CA GLY A 14 -0.31 -2.42 3.02
C GLY A 14 1.14 -2.61 2.61
N SER A 15 1.63 -3.86 2.48
CA SER A 15 2.99 -4.12 1.97
C SER A 15 3.14 -3.60 0.55
N VAL A 16 4.28 -2.99 0.23
CA VAL A 16 4.64 -2.55 -1.11
C VAL A 16 5.61 -3.57 -1.71
N GLY A 17 5.25 -4.15 -2.85
CA GLY A 17 6.06 -5.17 -3.52
C GLY A 17 6.60 -4.71 -4.87
N ILE A 18 7.68 -5.35 -5.33
CA ILE A 18 8.18 -5.27 -6.70
C ILE A 18 8.34 -6.67 -7.30
N ALA A 19 7.94 -6.81 -8.56
CA ALA A 19 8.14 -8.00 -9.40
C ALA A 19 8.41 -7.60 -10.86
N GLY A 20 9.67 -7.68 -11.28
CA GLY A 20 10.08 -7.21 -12.60
C GLY A 20 9.88 -5.70 -12.73
N VAL A 21 9.05 -5.28 -13.70
CA VAL A 21 8.69 -3.87 -13.95
C VAL A 21 7.43 -3.42 -13.19
N GLN A 22 6.81 -4.33 -12.43
CA GLN A 22 5.56 -4.05 -11.72
C GLN A 22 5.84 -3.73 -10.25
N THR A 23 5.08 -2.79 -9.71
CA THR A 23 4.98 -2.49 -8.29
C THR A 23 3.51 -2.33 -7.89
N GLY A 24 3.22 -2.46 -6.60
CA GLY A 24 1.86 -2.50 -6.10
C GLY A 24 1.79 -2.68 -4.61
N VAL A 25 0.61 -2.44 -4.06
CA VAL A 25 0.31 -2.55 -2.64
C VAL A 25 -0.58 -3.75 -2.40
N TYR A 26 -0.26 -4.57 -1.41
CA TYR A 26 -1.10 -5.69 -0.96
C TYR A 26 -2.32 -5.14 -0.20
N PRO A 27 -3.56 -5.31 -0.70
CA PRO A 27 -4.75 -4.73 -0.06
C PRO A 27 -5.23 -5.52 1.18
N ALA A 28 -4.73 -6.73 1.37
CA ALA A 28 -5.06 -7.62 2.48
C ALA A 28 -3.85 -8.48 2.85
N GLU A 29 -3.91 -9.16 4.00
CA GLU A 29 -2.91 -10.16 4.36
C GLU A 29 -3.10 -11.42 3.50
N THR A 30 -2.14 -11.73 2.63
CA THR A 30 -2.25 -12.84 1.67
C THR A 30 -0.90 -13.50 1.38
N PRO A 31 -0.85 -14.73 0.83
CA PRO A 31 0.38 -15.27 0.28
C PRO A 31 0.89 -14.43 -0.90
N GLY A 32 2.21 -14.27 -1.02
CA GLY A 32 2.79 -13.38 -2.03
C GLY A 32 4.25 -13.68 -2.36
N GLY A 33 4.55 -13.68 -3.65
CA GLY A 33 5.92 -13.89 -4.16
C GLY A 33 6.67 -12.61 -4.50
N TRP A 34 6.07 -11.42 -4.36
CA TRP A 34 6.78 -10.19 -4.70
C TRP A 34 7.84 -9.86 -3.65
N GLN A 35 8.83 -9.10 -4.09
CA GLN A 35 9.88 -8.61 -3.22
C GLN A 35 9.29 -7.43 -2.44
N VAL A 36 9.03 -7.62 -1.15
CA VAL A 36 8.48 -6.56 -0.29
C VAL A 36 9.60 -5.57 0.01
N ILE A 37 9.39 -4.32 -0.36
CA ILE A 37 10.35 -3.22 -0.18
C ILE A 37 9.92 -2.26 0.91
N GLY A 38 8.66 -2.28 1.33
CA GLY A 38 8.14 -1.27 2.24
C GLY A 38 6.69 -1.50 2.64
N ARG A 39 6.09 -0.52 3.32
CA ARG A 39 4.69 -0.58 3.76
C ARG A 39 4.06 0.81 3.80
N THR A 40 2.85 0.93 3.30
CA THR A 40 2.02 2.14 3.47
C THR A 40 1.05 1.94 4.63
N PRO A 41 0.77 2.99 5.44
CA PRO A 41 -0.28 2.93 6.45
C PRO A 41 -1.67 2.97 5.79
N LEU A 42 -1.79 3.38 4.52
CA LEU A 42 -3.06 3.47 3.81
C LEU A 42 -3.62 2.08 3.48
N GLN A 43 -4.93 1.91 3.63
CA GLN A 43 -5.62 0.71 3.18
C GLN A 43 -6.11 0.90 1.74
N PRO A 44 -5.57 0.15 0.75
CA PRO A 44 -5.98 0.29 -0.65
C PRO A 44 -7.43 -0.13 -0.90
N PHE A 45 -7.94 -1.04 -0.07
CA PHE A 45 -9.31 -1.56 -0.14
C PHE A 45 -9.89 -1.61 1.28
N ASP A 46 -11.07 -1.04 1.47
CA ASP A 46 -11.85 -1.15 2.70
C ASP A 46 -13.35 -1.21 2.35
N PRO A 47 -14.03 -2.36 2.54
CA PRO A 47 -15.44 -2.52 2.18
C PRO A 47 -16.40 -1.67 3.04
N ALA A 48 -15.94 -1.10 4.15
CA ALA A 48 -16.74 -0.23 5.01
C ALA A 48 -16.75 1.25 4.56
N ARG A 49 -15.95 1.63 3.55
CA ARG A 49 -15.94 2.99 2.99
C ARG A 49 -17.00 3.16 1.92
N ASP A 50 -17.50 4.39 1.77
CA ASP A 50 -18.43 4.76 0.69
C ASP A 50 -17.84 4.50 -0.71
N ASP A 51 -16.53 4.73 -0.89
CA ASP A 51 -15.75 4.26 -2.05
C ASP A 51 -14.73 3.21 -1.55
N PRO A 52 -14.98 1.91 -1.78
CA PRO A 52 -14.14 0.85 -1.21
C PRO A 52 -12.71 0.84 -1.75
N PHE A 53 -12.47 1.40 -2.94
CA PHE A 53 -11.16 1.38 -3.60
C PHE A 53 -10.49 2.74 -3.49
N LEU A 54 -9.28 2.76 -2.92
CA LEU A 54 -8.48 3.98 -2.80
C LEU A 54 -8.01 4.51 -4.16
N MET A 55 -7.84 3.62 -5.14
CA MET A 55 -7.29 3.91 -6.47
C MET A 55 -8.15 3.22 -7.53
N LYS A 56 -8.32 3.88 -8.68
CA LYS A 56 -9.06 3.39 -9.84
C LYS A 56 -8.10 3.09 -11.00
N ALA A 57 -8.57 2.29 -11.97
CA ALA A 57 -7.80 2.02 -13.17
C ALA A 57 -7.52 3.32 -13.92
N GLY A 58 -6.25 3.57 -14.24
CA GLY A 58 -5.78 4.81 -14.89
C GLY A 58 -5.21 5.85 -13.93
N ASP A 59 -5.37 5.68 -12.61
CA ASP A 59 -4.77 6.60 -11.64
C ASP A 59 -3.23 6.52 -11.66
N ALA A 60 -2.59 7.68 -11.55
CA ALA A 60 -1.15 7.78 -11.33
C ALA A 60 -0.83 7.71 -9.84
N VAL A 61 0.15 6.90 -9.48
CA VAL A 61 0.58 6.68 -8.10
C VAL A 61 2.05 7.05 -7.93
N GLN A 62 2.34 7.83 -6.90
CA GLN A 62 3.71 8.17 -6.49
C GLN A 62 3.91 7.78 -5.03
N PHE A 63 5.05 7.18 -4.69
CA PHE A 63 5.38 6.84 -3.31
C PHE A 63 6.25 7.92 -2.66
N TYR A 64 5.99 8.24 -1.38
CA TYR A 64 6.84 9.11 -0.57
C TYR A 64 7.29 8.41 0.71
N PRO A 65 8.60 8.41 1.02
CA PRO A 65 9.09 7.88 2.28
C PRO A 65 8.51 8.67 3.45
N ILE A 66 8.10 7.95 4.50
CA ILE A 66 7.75 8.54 5.81
C ILE A 66 8.60 7.90 6.90
N ALA A 67 8.74 8.61 8.02
CA ALA A 67 9.39 8.05 9.18
C ALA A 67 8.52 6.97 9.85
N ARG A 68 9.16 6.08 10.61
CA ARG A 68 8.47 4.95 11.27
C ARG A 68 7.44 5.42 12.30
N ASP A 69 7.74 6.48 13.05
CA ASP A 69 6.82 7.06 14.04
C ASP A 69 5.58 7.70 13.36
N GLU A 70 5.77 8.34 12.20
CA GLU A 70 4.66 8.81 11.36
C GLU A 70 3.80 7.64 10.87
N TYR A 71 4.42 6.56 10.40
CA TYR A 71 3.69 5.34 10.02
C TYR A 71 2.84 4.81 11.18
N ASP A 72 3.44 4.61 12.35
CA ASP A 72 2.76 4.03 13.52
C ASP A 72 1.59 4.92 13.99
N ARG A 73 1.70 6.25 13.85
CA ARG A 73 0.59 7.20 14.11
C ARG A 73 -0.55 7.12 13.09
N LEU A 74 -0.24 6.84 11.82
CA LEU A 74 -1.24 6.85 10.73
C LEU A 74 -2.01 5.54 10.59
N VAL A 75 -1.47 4.40 11.07
CA VAL A 75 -2.13 3.09 10.96
C VAL A 75 -3.52 3.07 11.59
N PRO A 76 -3.76 3.59 12.81
CA PRO A 76 -5.10 3.60 13.42
C PRO A 76 -6.14 4.39 12.59
N ASP A 77 -5.73 5.54 12.04
CA ASP A 77 -6.61 6.45 11.29
C ASP A 77 -6.80 6.04 9.82
N SER A 78 -6.07 5.02 9.37
CA SER A 78 -6.02 4.61 7.97
C SER A 78 -7.38 4.23 7.37
N HIS A 79 -8.34 3.80 8.18
CA HIS A 79 -9.72 3.52 7.77
C HIS A 79 -10.46 4.77 7.25
N HIS A 80 -10.14 5.94 7.81
CA HIS A 80 -10.89 7.18 7.59
C HIS A 80 -10.17 8.20 6.71
N LEU A 81 -8.95 7.92 6.24
CA LEU A 81 -8.24 8.81 5.33
C LEU A 81 -8.94 8.81 3.97
N PRO A 82 -9.57 9.92 3.55
CA PRO A 82 -10.23 9.96 2.25
C PRO A 82 -9.17 9.84 1.15
N ALA A 83 -9.51 9.16 0.05
CA ALA A 83 -8.67 9.09 -1.14
C ALA A 83 -8.19 10.48 -1.57
N ALA A 84 -9.04 11.50 -1.38
CA ALA A 84 -8.73 12.89 -1.63
C ALA A 84 -7.69 13.51 -0.65
N ALA A 85 -7.54 13.08 0.60
CA ALA A 85 -6.48 13.59 1.49
C ALA A 85 -5.11 13.01 1.13
N ALA A 86 -5.07 11.75 0.65
CA ALA A 86 -3.87 11.16 0.04
C ALA A 86 -3.54 11.81 -1.33
N ALA A 87 -4.57 12.20 -2.10
CA ALA A 87 -4.42 12.80 -3.42
C ALA A 87 -4.22 14.34 -3.43
N ARG A 88 -4.68 15.08 -2.42
CA ARG A 88 -4.56 16.56 -2.33
C ARG A 88 -3.12 17.04 -2.13
N ARG A 89 -2.19 16.12 -1.90
CA ARG A 89 -0.74 16.30 -2.00
C ARG A 89 -0.11 15.09 -2.72
N SER A 90 -0.61 14.77 -3.91
CA SER A 90 0.03 13.96 -4.98
C SER A 90 0.90 12.74 -4.59
N GLY A 91 0.44 11.86 -3.69
CA GLY A 91 0.84 10.43 -3.73
C GLY A 91 0.76 9.63 -2.42
N LEU A 92 0.96 8.31 -2.56
CA LEU A 92 1.00 7.31 -1.50
C LEU A 92 2.19 7.55 -0.56
N ARG A 93 1.91 7.96 0.67
CA ARG A 93 2.92 8.02 1.72
C ARG A 93 3.14 6.63 2.31
N GLY A 94 4.39 6.20 2.46
CA GLY A 94 4.72 4.88 2.98
C GLY A 94 6.23 4.75 3.21
N ILE A 95 6.64 3.83 4.07
CA ILE A 95 8.06 3.50 4.23
C ILE A 95 8.45 2.71 2.99
N VAL A 96 9.46 3.18 2.24
CA VAL A 96 10.08 2.48 1.10
C VAL A 96 11.56 2.27 1.42
#